data_AF-A0A2R5GKK6-F1
#
_entry.id   AF-A0A2R5GKK6-F1
#
_cell.length_a   1.000
_cell.length_b   1.000
_cell.length_c   1.000
_cell.angle_alpha   90.00
_cell.angle_beta   90.00
_cell.angle_gamma   90.00
#
_symmetry.space_group_name_H-M   'P 1'
#
loop_
_entity.id
_entity.type
_entity.pdbx_description
1 polymer ?
#
loop_
_entity_poly.entity_id
_entity_poly.type
_entity_poly.pdbx_seq_one_letter_code
_entity_poly.pdbx_strand_id
1 'polypeptide(L)' 'MQSSKQLMRTKSTQWRVASLVDIFEDKKLDGNLTPYISSLASRALAHGSSLRDIFEALEELGEDPNSWRSRLRDNE' A
#
# COMPACT_ATOMS: atom_id res chain seq x y z
N MET A 1 -23.27 -5.71 16.94
CA MET A 1 -23.15 -5.24 15.54
C MET A 1 -22.05 -4.18 15.49
N GLN A 2 -20.80 -4.59 15.23
CA GLN A 2 -19.65 -3.70 15.11
C GLN A 2 -19.49 -3.29 13.63
N SER A 3 -20.16 -2.23 13.22
CA SER A 3 -19.95 -1.61 11.90
C SER A 3 -19.96 -0.10 12.05
N SER A 4 -18.90 0.45 12.66
CA SER A 4 -18.78 1.90 12.88
C SER A 4 -17.39 2.46 12.57
N LYS A 5 -16.60 1.78 11.73
CA LYS A 5 -15.30 2.29 11.25
C LYS A 5 -15.26 2.62 9.75
N GLN A 6 -16.40 2.61 9.05
CA GLN A 6 -16.53 3.21 7.72
C GLN A 6 -16.88 4.72 7.85
N LEU A 7 -16.03 5.48 8.54
CA LEU A 7 -16.13 6.93 8.50
C LEU A 7 -15.68 7.39 7.10
N MET A 8 -16.65 7.66 6.23
CA MET A 8 -16.55 8.41 4.97
C MET A 8 -15.14 8.52 4.35
N ARG A 9 -14.59 7.40 3.84
CA ARG A 9 -13.46 7.49 2.89
C ARG A 9 -13.95 8.35 1.71
N THR A 10 -13.24 9.43 1.40
CA THR A 10 -13.54 10.22 0.20
C THR A 10 -13.39 9.32 -1.03
N LYS A 11 -14.29 9.44 -2.02
CA LYS A 11 -14.28 8.60 -3.24
C LYS A 11 -12.91 8.56 -3.93
N SER A 12 -12.18 9.68 -3.89
CA SER A 12 -10.83 9.80 -4.46
C SER A 12 -9.76 8.97 -3.73
N THR A 13 -9.90 8.72 -2.43
CA THR A 13 -8.96 7.87 -1.68
C THR A 13 -9.24 6.40 -1.92
N GLN A 14 -10.52 6.01 -2.02
CA GLN A 14 -10.89 4.65 -2.42
C GLN A 14 -10.36 4.28 -3.81
N TRP A 15 -10.44 5.20 -4.77
CA TRP A 15 -9.99 4.89 -6.13
C TRP A 15 -8.47 4.76 -6.24
N ARG A 16 -7.72 5.55 -5.46
CA ARG A 16 -6.26 5.44 -5.38
C ARG A 16 -5.82 4.11 -4.78
N VAL A 17 -6.43 3.68 -3.68
CA VAL A 17 -6.14 2.37 -3.07
C VAL A 17 -6.49 1.23 -4.02
N ALA A 18 -7.67 1.25 -4.64
CA ALA A 18 -8.06 0.23 -5.62
C ALA A 18 -7.08 0.13 -6.80
N SER A 19 -6.65 1.27 -7.35
CA SER A 19 -5.66 1.28 -8.44
C SER A 19 -4.30 0.71 -8.00
N LEU A 20 -3.89 0.97 -6.76
CA LEU A 20 -2.67 0.38 -6.21
C LEU A 20 -2.79 -1.13 -6.02
N VAL A 21 -3.96 -1.63 -5.60
CA VAL A 21 -4.23 -3.08 -5.48
C VAL A 21 -4.06 -3.76 -6.83
N ASP A 22 -4.68 -3.24 -7.89
CA ASP A 22 -4.56 -3.81 -9.25
C ASP A 22 -3.10 -3.87 -9.72
N ILE A 23 -2.33 -2.80 -9.49
CA ILE A 23 -0.90 -2.74 -9.85
C ILE A 23 -0.07 -3.72 -9.00
N PHE A 24 -0.37 -3.83 -7.71
CA PHE A 24 0.35 -4.73 -6.82
C PHE A 24 0.06 -6.20 -7.15
N GLU A 25 -1.18 -6.53 -7.54
CA GLU A 25 -1.53 -7.87 -8.01
C GLU A 25 -0.71 -8.24 -9.26
N ASP A 26 -0.66 -7.36 -10.26
CA ASP A 26 0.15 -7.53 -11.47
C ASP A 26 1.64 -7.74 -11.12
N LYS A 27 2.19 -6.87 -10.26
CA LYS A 27 3.60 -6.97 -9.84
C LYS A 27 3.89 -8.19 -8.98
N LYS A 28 2.89 -8.71 -8.26
CA LYS A 28 2.99 -9.96 -7.49
C LYS A 28 3.07 -11.17 -8.42
N LEU A 29 2.27 -11.19 -9.48
CA LEU A 29 2.33 -12.23 -10.53
C LEU A 29 3.68 -12.21 -11.26
N ASP A 30 4.24 -11.02 -11.49
CA ASP A 30 5.57 -10.84 -12.08
C ASP A 30 6.75 -11.19 -11.13
N GLY A 31 6.48 -11.44 -9.84
CA GLY A 31 7.53 -11.61 -8.82
C GLY A 31 8.30 -10.33 -8.47
N ASN A 32 7.80 -9.16 -8.88
CA ASN A 32 8.45 -7.86 -8.75
C ASN A 32 7.79 -6.94 -7.69
N LEU A 33 6.89 -7.48 -6.86
CA LEU A 33 6.16 -6.70 -5.87
C LEU A 33 7.09 -5.97 -4.88
N THR A 34 8.05 -6.69 -4.29
CA THR A 34 8.98 -6.12 -3.31
C THR A 34 9.80 -4.95 -3.86
N PRO A 35 10.56 -5.09 -4.97
CA PRO A 35 11.32 -3.95 -5.50
C PRO A 35 10.42 -2.79 -5.95
N TYR A 36 9.21 -3.08 -6.44
CA TYR A 36 8.26 -2.05 -6.81
C TYR A 36 7.79 -1.23 -5.61
N ILE A 37 7.37 -1.89 -4.53
CA ILE A 37 6.90 -1.22 -3.31
C ILE A 37 8.04 -0.46 -2.63
N SER A 38 9.26 -1.01 -2.57
CA SER A 38 10.41 -0.28 -2.04
C SER A 38 10.69 1.01 -2.83
N SER A 39 10.66 0.95 -4.17
CA SER A 39 10.84 2.13 -5.02
C SER A 39 9.70 3.15 -4.86
N LEU A 40 8.46 2.69 -4.75
CA LEU A 40 7.30 3.55 -4.55
C LEU A 40 7.32 4.24 -3.18
N ALA A 41 7.65 3.49 -2.12
CA ALA A 41 7.76 3.99 -0.76
C ALA A 41 8.90 5.02 -0.63
N SER A 42 10.07 4.72 -1.19
CA SER A 42 11.21 5.65 -1.22
C SER A 42 10.84 6.98 -1.88
N ARG A 43 10.16 6.95 -3.03
CA ARG A 43 9.67 8.16 -3.72
C ARG A 43 8.64 8.92 -2.89
N ALA A 44 7.66 8.21 -2.30
CA ALA A 44 6.66 8.85 -1.45
C ALA A 44 7.32 9.57 -0.27
N LEU A 45 8.28 8.94 0.41
CA LEU A 45 9.03 9.56 1.51
C LEU A 45 9.85 10.77 1.05
N ALA A 46 10.55 10.67 -0.09
CA ALA A 46 11.33 11.78 -0.65
C ALA A 46 10.47 13.03 -0.95
N HIS A 47 9.19 12.82 -1.30
CA HIS A 47 8.22 13.89 -1.54
C HIS A 47 7.37 14.26 -0.30
N GLY A 48 7.71 13.75 0.89
CA GLY A 48 6.96 14.01 2.13
C GLY A 48 5.53 13.45 2.12
N SER A 49 5.24 12.50 1.23
CA SER A 49 3.93 11.87 1.09
C SER A 49 3.75 10.71 2.06
N SER A 50 2.50 10.48 2.46
CA SER A 50 2.16 9.38 3.36
C SER A 50 2.22 8.02 2.65
N LEU A 51 2.76 7.01 3.31
CA LEU A 51 2.73 5.61 2.88
C LEU A 51 1.39 4.91 3.17
N ARG A 52 0.41 5.63 3.72
CA ARG A 52 -0.87 5.06 4.13
C ARG A 52 -1.57 4.32 3.00
N ASP A 53 -1.68 4.92 1.82
CA ASP A 53 -2.39 4.31 0.68
C ASP A 53 -1.67 3.04 0.19
N ILE A 54 -0.34 2.98 0.31
CA ILE A 54 0.48 1.80 -0.02
C ILE A 54 0.17 0.66 0.97
N PHE A 55 0.15 0.95 2.28
CA PHE A 55 -0.16 -0.06 3.28
C PHE A 55 -1.62 -0.51 3.25
N GLU A 56 -2.56 0.40 2.97
CA GLU A 56 -3.97 0.03 2.77
C GLU A 56 -4.12 -0.87 1.54
N ALA A 57 -3.44 -0.58 0.43
CA ALA A 57 -3.48 -1.46 -0.75
C ALA A 57 -2.83 -2.83 -0.51
N LEU A 58 -1.75 -2.89 0.28
CA LEU A 58 -1.15 -4.16 0.72
C LEU A 58 -2.11 -4.98 1.58
N GLU A 59 -2.80 -4.35 2.54
CA GLU A 59 -3.79 -5.01 3.39
C GLU A 59 -4.95 -5.61 2.56
N GLU A 60 -5.46 -4.86 1.57
CA GLU A 60 -6.51 -5.32 0.66
C GLU A 60 -6.05 -6.48 -0.25
N LEU A 61 -4.75 -6.53 -0.60
CA LEU A 61 -4.14 -7.67 -1.32
C LEU A 61 -3.95 -8.92 -0.43
N GLY A 62 -4.26 -8.83 0.87
CA GLY A 62 -4.07 -9.90 1.85
C GLY A 62 -2.64 -10.01 2.36
N GLU A 63 -1.80 -9.01 2.13
CA GLU A 63 -0.44 -8.93 2.68
C GLU A 63 -0.45 -8.35 4.10
N ASP A 64 0.50 -8.75 4.94
CA ASP A 64 0.62 -8.21 6.31
C ASP A 64 1.34 -6.84 6.32
N PRO A 65 0.67 -5.73 6.68
CA PRO A 65 1.28 -4.40 6.61
C PRO A 65 2.47 -4.22 7.58
N ASN A 66 2.54 -4.97 8.67
CA ASN A 66 3.64 -4.86 9.64
C ASN A 66 4.91 -5.54 9.12
N SER A 67 4.78 -6.67 8.43
CA SER A 67 5.86 -7.33 7.71
C SER A 67 6.46 -6.39 6.67
N TRP A 68 5.61 -5.69 5.92
CA TRP A 68 6.05 -4.71 4.93
C TRP A 68 6.72 -3.48 5.54
N ARG A 69 6.24 -2.99 6.70
CA ARG A 69 6.93 -1.91 7.43
C ARG A 69 8.34 -2.30 7.85
N SER A 70 8.54 -3.52 8.36
CA SER A 70 9.88 -4.01 8.70
C SER A 70 10.75 -4.05 7.45
N ARG A 71 10.28 -4.68 6.38
CA ARG A 71 11.01 -4.81 5.11
C ARG A 71 11.42 -3.47 4.50
N LEU A 72 10.53 -2.47 4.55
CA LEU A 72 10.81 -1.16 3.99
C LEU A 72 11.83 -0.38 4.82
N ARG A 73 11.82 -0.55 6.16
CA ARG A 73 12.81 0.06 7.05
C ARG A 73 14.19 -0.57 6.90
N ASP A 74 14.26 -1.88 6.65
CA ASP A 74 15.52 -2.60 6.43
C ASP A 74 16.15 -2.33 5.04
N ASN A 75 15.44 -1.62 4.15
CA ASN A 75 15.93 -1.22 2.81
C ASN A 75 16.50 0.21 2.77
N GLU A 76 16.56 0.93 3.89
CA GLU A 76 17.37 2.17 4.05
C GLU A 76 18.84 1.81 4.36
#